data_AF-A0A7K0PKU2-F1
#
_entry.id   AF-A0A7K0PKU2-F1
#
_cell.length_a   1.000
_cell.length_b   1.000
_cell.length_c   1.000
_cell.angle_alpha   90.00
_cell.angle_beta   90.00
_cell.angle_gamma   90.00
#
_symmetry.space_group_name_H-M   'P 1'
#
loop_
_entity.id
_entity.type
_entity.pdbx_description
1 polymer ?
#
loop_
_entity_poly.entity_id
_entity_poly.type
_entity_poly.pdbx_seq_one_letter_code
_entity_poly.pdbx_strand_id
1 'polypeptide(L)'
;MATVAVLAGAAVLPSTAAAKTRHTPCPTGGTTLYRSPKDGLLGLRVYRVGTALRSCTRATGKRRRIRALGAWSPATRISVAGGLLTWTTRRTGADGAASDTVRVVTFVTGRRVLTVTRAAVATSATTPATPDTVLALRTDGLATAWSTTGGRLAVAVALPELVPPPEPGEPPVFHDGPVYALRDVGPALAPDLAKSFVLVDQSETDDCGGTISRTVRLSPVGDRPADVFEYLRRAATPSAGCT
;
A
#
# COMPACT_ATOMS: atom_id res chain seq x y z
N MET A 1 34.10 7.11 -82.49
CA MET A 1 32.89 6.58 -81.83
C MET A 1 33.34 5.88 -80.57
N ALA A 2 33.09 6.47 -79.41
CA ALA A 2 33.58 6.01 -78.12
C ALA A 2 32.43 5.40 -77.31
N THR A 3 32.57 4.14 -76.91
CA THR A 3 31.59 3.40 -76.11
C THR A 3 31.90 3.63 -74.63
N VAL A 4 31.00 4.29 -73.92
CA VAL A 4 31.12 4.57 -72.48
C VAL A 4 30.58 3.37 -71.69
N ALA A 5 31.43 2.78 -70.85
CA ALA A 5 31.06 1.73 -69.91
C ALA A 5 30.41 2.34 -68.65
N VAL A 6 29.21 1.86 -68.29
CA VAL A 6 28.51 2.25 -67.05
C VAL A 6 28.90 1.29 -65.93
N LEU A 7 29.67 1.78 -64.96
CA LEU A 7 29.97 1.11 -63.69
C LEU A 7 28.81 1.33 -62.71
N ALA A 8 28.04 0.28 -62.42
CA ALA A 8 27.04 0.27 -61.36
C ALA A 8 27.72 0.09 -59.99
N GLY A 9 27.87 1.18 -59.25
CA GLY A 9 28.29 1.15 -57.85
C GLY A 9 27.15 0.69 -56.94
N ALA A 10 27.26 -0.52 -56.40
CA ALA A 10 26.38 -1.00 -55.34
C ALA A 10 26.76 -0.29 -54.02
N ALA A 11 25.96 0.71 -53.63
CA ALA A 11 26.07 1.35 -52.33
C ALA A 11 25.59 0.38 -51.23
N VAL A 12 26.53 -0.19 -50.48
CA VAL A 12 26.25 -0.92 -49.25
C VAL A 12 25.83 0.10 -48.19
N LEU A 13 24.53 0.18 -47.91
CA LEU A 13 24.01 0.96 -46.80
C LEU A 13 24.34 0.24 -45.48
N PRO A 14 25.04 0.87 -44.52
CA PRO A 14 25.24 0.27 -43.21
C PRO A 14 23.91 0.23 -42.47
N SER A 15 23.39 -0.98 -42.22
CA SER A 15 22.26 -1.14 -41.31
C SER A 15 22.74 -0.78 -39.91
N THR A 16 22.35 0.40 -39.42
CA THR A 16 22.50 0.76 -38.02
C THR A 16 21.56 -0.13 -37.22
N ALA A 17 22.09 -1.26 -36.73
CA ALA A 17 21.40 -2.08 -35.76
C ALA A 17 21.02 -1.17 -34.58
N ALA A 18 19.71 -0.91 -34.43
CA ALA A 18 19.18 -0.08 -33.37
C ALA A 18 19.67 -0.63 -32.03
N ALA A 19 20.60 0.08 -31.40
CA ALA A 19 21.09 -0.29 -30.08
C ALA A 19 19.89 -0.39 -29.15
N LYS A 20 19.56 -1.61 -28.69
CA LYS A 20 18.49 -1.85 -27.72
C LYS A 20 18.70 -0.89 -26.56
N THR A 21 17.84 0.10 -26.44
CA THR A 21 17.99 1.20 -25.48
C THR A 21 17.84 0.61 -24.08
N ARG A 22 18.96 0.27 -23.44
CA ARG A 22 18.95 -0.27 -22.07
C ARG A 22 18.49 0.84 -21.14
N HIS A 23 17.22 0.82 -20.76
CA HIS A 23 16.68 1.77 -19.79
C HIS A 23 17.37 1.62 -18.43
N THR A 24 17.79 2.74 -17.85
CA THR A 24 18.53 2.80 -16.58
C THR A 24 17.74 2.16 -15.42
N PRO A 25 18.38 1.36 -14.55
CA PRO A 25 17.73 0.79 -13.37
C PRO A 25 17.29 1.87 -12.36
N CYS A 26 16.48 1.49 -11.39
CA CYS A 26 16.14 2.38 -10.28
C CYS A 26 17.42 2.78 -9.51
N PRO A 27 17.56 4.06 -9.11
CA PRO A 27 18.76 4.54 -8.45
C PRO A 27 19.17 3.68 -7.26
N THR A 28 20.48 3.47 -7.13
CA THR A 28 21.08 2.81 -5.97
C THR A 28 21.57 3.76 -4.89
N GLY A 29 21.72 5.05 -5.21
CA GLY A 29 22.05 6.09 -4.26
C GLY A 29 21.00 6.22 -3.16
N GLY A 30 21.45 6.25 -1.90
CA GLY A 30 20.62 6.34 -0.71
C GLY A 30 20.29 4.99 -0.07
N THR A 31 19.71 5.04 1.14
CA THR A 31 19.33 3.83 1.88
C THR A 31 18.03 3.27 1.33
N THR A 32 18.04 2.00 0.91
CA THR A 32 16.80 1.28 0.50
C THR A 32 15.98 0.94 1.73
N LEU A 33 14.69 1.26 1.70
CA LEU A 33 13.73 0.92 2.74
C LEU A 33 12.81 -0.22 2.31
N TYR A 34 12.55 -0.33 1.01
CA TYR A 34 11.81 -1.43 0.42
C TYR A 34 12.32 -1.71 -0.99
N ARG A 35 12.36 -2.98 -1.38
CA ARG A 35 12.64 -3.44 -2.74
C ARG A 35 11.67 -4.57 -3.07
N SER A 36 10.98 -4.46 -4.20
CA SER A 36 10.13 -5.55 -4.69
C SER A 36 10.96 -6.81 -4.97
N PRO A 37 10.36 -8.01 -4.89
CA PRO A 37 10.99 -9.23 -5.36
C PRO A 37 11.48 -9.11 -6.80
N LYS A 38 12.52 -9.88 -7.15
CA LYS A 38 13.14 -9.84 -8.49
C LYS A 38 12.15 -10.26 -9.59
N ASP A 39 11.23 -11.16 -9.27
CA ASP A 39 10.28 -11.76 -10.21
C ASP A 39 8.96 -10.97 -10.31
N GLY A 40 8.88 -9.80 -9.65
CA GLY A 40 7.72 -8.93 -9.78
C GLY A 40 7.62 -8.32 -11.19
N LEU A 41 6.39 -8.31 -11.75
CA LEU A 41 6.07 -7.66 -13.03
C LEU A 41 6.47 -6.17 -13.09
N LEU A 42 6.59 -5.53 -11.93
CA LEU A 42 6.99 -4.15 -11.75
C LEU A 42 8.10 -4.07 -10.70
N GLY A 43 9.27 -3.58 -11.10
CA GLY A 43 10.33 -3.25 -10.15
C GLY A 43 9.95 -2.01 -9.35
N LEU A 44 9.80 -2.15 -8.04
CA LEU A 44 9.57 -1.05 -7.10
C LEU A 44 10.72 -0.96 -6.11
N ARG A 45 11.22 0.26 -5.89
CA ARG A 45 12.15 0.57 -4.81
C ARG A 45 11.66 1.79 -4.05
N VAL A 46 11.59 1.69 -2.73
CA VAL A 46 11.39 2.84 -1.83
C VAL A 46 12.71 3.08 -1.11
N TYR A 47 13.16 4.33 -1.10
CA TYR A 47 14.47 4.69 -0.59
C TYR A 47 14.47 6.12 -0.05
N ARG A 48 15.46 6.41 0.79
CA ARG A 48 15.69 7.77 1.29
C ARG A 48 16.97 8.37 0.73
N VAL A 49 16.97 9.68 0.58
CA VAL A 49 18.16 10.51 0.31
C VAL A 49 18.12 11.67 1.28
N GLY A 50 19.02 11.69 2.27
CA GLY A 50 18.94 12.62 3.40
C GLY A 50 17.60 12.47 4.14
N THR A 51 16.86 13.57 4.22
CA THR A 51 15.52 13.66 4.84
C THR A 51 14.37 13.48 3.84
N ALA A 52 14.64 13.09 2.59
CA ALA A 52 13.60 12.92 1.57
C ALA A 52 13.29 11.43 1.34
N LEU A 53 12.00 11.07 1.38
CA LEU A 53 11.48 9.77 0.97
C LEU A 53 11.15 9.77 -0.52
N ARG A 54 11.59 8.74 -1.24
CA ARG A 54 11.34 8.58 -2.68
C ARG A 54 10.92 7.16 -3.02
N SER A 55 10.15 7.03 -4.09
CA SER A 55 9.94 5.75 -4.78
C SER A 55 10.48 5.81 -6.19
N CYS A 56 10.91 4.66 -6.68
CA CYS A 56 11.19 4.42 -8.08
C CYS A 56 10.42 3.19 -8.54
N THR A 57 9.70 3.31 -9.65
CA THR A 57 9.06 2.20 -10.35
C THR A 57 9.62 2.01 -11.74
N ARG A 58 9.68 0.76 -12.19
CA ARG A 58 10.10 0.38 -13.54
C ARG A 58 9.33 -0.85 -13.99
N ALA A 59 8.58 -0.70 -15.08
CA ALA A 59 8.05 -1.83 -15.83
C ALA A 59 9.08 -2.30 -16.88
N THR A 60 9.05 -3.58 -17.23
CA THR A 60 9.86 -4.14 -18.31
C THR A 60 9.61 -3.37 -19.61
N GLY A 61 10.69 -2.97 -20.30
CA GLY A 61 10.60 -2.19 -21.54
C GLY A 61 10.11 -0.75 -21.39
N LYS A 62 9.94 -0.22 -20.18
CA LYS A 62 9.53 1.17 -19.94
C LYS A 62 10.62 1.96 -19.20
N ARG A 63 10.55 3.30 -19.33
CA ARG A 63 11.38 4.23 -18.56
C ARG A 63 11.04 4.13 -17.07
N ARG A 64 12.05 4.27 -16.21
CA ARG A 64 11.84 4.37 -14.76
C ARG A 64 11.06 5.65 -14.42
N ARG A 65 10.24 5.60 -13.38
CA ARG A 65 9.51 6.74 -12.82
C ARG A 65 9.96 6.94 -11.38
N ILE A 66 10.47 8.13 -11.05
CA ILE A 66 10.88 8.49 -9.69
C ILE A 66 9.86 9.48 -9.14
N ARG A 67 9.43 9.27 -7.89
CA ARG A 67 8.48 10.16 -7.21
C ARG A 67 9.01 10.55 -5.84
N ALA A 68 8.85 11.82 -5.50
CA ALA A 68 9.00 12.29 -4.13
C ALA A 68 7.75 11.89 -3.34
N LEU A 69 7.95 11.29 -2.17
CA LEU A 69 6.88 10.84 -1.26
C LEU A 69 6.73 11.77 -0.05
N GLY A 70 7.69 12.68 0.15
CA GLY A 70 7.71 13.66 1.23
C GLY A 70 8.95 13.52 2.10
N ALA A 71 8.84 14.01 3.33
CA ALA A 71 9.89 13.89 4.33
C ALA A 71 10.02 12.44 4.82
N TRP A 72 11.25 12.05 5.16
CA TRP A 72 11.61 10.80 5.79
C TRP A 72 12.16 11.06 7.19
N SER A 73 11.79 10.21 8.13
CA SER A 73 12.44 10.08 9.43
C SER A 73 12.56 8.59 9.82
N PRO A 74 13.36 8.24 10.85
CA PRO A 74 13.41 6.88 11.37
C PRO A 74 12.05 6.34 11.85
N ALA A 75 11.10 7.23 12.17
CA ALA A 75 9.75 6.86 12.56
C ALA A 75 8.81 6.57 11.37
N THR A 76 9.21 6.90 10.14
CA THR A 76 8.43 6.60 8.93
C THR A 76 8.21 5.09 8.80
N ARG A 77 6.95 4.67 8.81
CA ARG A 77 6.52 3.32 8.49
C ARG A 77 6.17 3.23 7.01
N ILE A 78 6.49 2.09 6.40
CA ILE A 78 6.24 1.82 4.98
C ILE A 78 5.64 0.43 4.86
N SER A 79 4.61 0.30 4.04
CA SER A 79 4.02 -0.98 3.67
C SER A 79 3.72 -1.00 2.17
N VAL A 80 3.92 -2.14 1.53
CA VAL A 80 3.72 -2.32 0.09
C VAL A 80 3.09 -3.68 -0.17
N ALA A 81 1.90 -3.69 -0.75
CA ALA A 81 1.21 -4.89 -1.21
C ALA A 81 0.07 -4.51 -2.17
N GLY A 82 -0.40 -5.47 -2.97
CA GLY A 82 -1.62 -5.32 -3.78
C GLY A 82 -1.66 -4.07 -4.67
N GLY A 83 -0.53 -3.66 -5.25
CA GLY A 83 -0.46 -2.45 -6.08
C GLY A 83 -0.34 -1.13 -5.32
N LEU A 84 -0.40 -1.16 -3.99
CA LEU A 84 -0.34 0.01 -3.11
C LEU A 84 1.03 0.19 -2.47
N LEU A 85 1.39 1.46 -2.30
CA LEU A 85 2.48 1.93 -1.46
C LEU A 85 1.86 2.83 -0.40
N THR A 86 2.02 2.42 0.85
CA THR A 86 1.55 3.15 2.02
C THR A 86 2.73 3.58 2.87
N TRP A 87 2.71 4.81 3.37
CA TRP A 87 3.71 5.30 4.31
C TRP A 87 3.16 6.31 5.30
N THR A 88 3.91 6.55 6.36
CA THR A 88 3.62 7.60 7.34
C THR A 88 4.55 8.80 7.22
N THR A 89 4.00 9.97 7.53
CA THR A 89 4.78 11.19 7.73
C THR A 89 4.42 11.81 9.06
N ARG A 90 5.41 12.07 9.92
CA ARG A 90 5.20 12.74 11.19
C ARG A 90 4.89 14.22 11.00
N ARG A 91 3.94 14.71 11.78
CA ARG A 91 3.64 16.12 12.00
C ARG A 91 3.71 16.40 13.49
N THR A 92 4.18 17.58 13.83
CA THR A 92 4.16 18.08 15.21
C THR A 92 3.28 19.32 15.21
N GLY A 93 2.25 19.33 16.05
CA GLY A 93 1.37 20.47 16.24
C GLY A 93 2.08 21.65 16.90
N ALA A 94 1.42 22.81 16.93
CA ALA A 94 1.93 24.00 17.63
C ALA A 94 2.02 23.78 19.15
N ASP A 95 1.21 22.86 19.68
CA ASP A 95 1.21 22.37 21.06
C ASP A 95 2.32 21.35 21.35
N GLY A 96 3.17 21.02 20.36
CA GLY A 96 4.21 20.00 20.48
C GLY A 96 3.70 18.56 20.34
N ALA A 97 2.39 18.35 20.16
CA ALA A 97 1.83 17.01 20.04
C ALA A 97 2.21 16.37 18.69
N ALA A 98 2.73 15.15 18.74
CA ALA A 98 3.10 14.41 17.54
C ALA A 98 1.90 13.64 16.98
N SER A 99 1.66 13.74 15.68
CA SER A 99 0.68 12.94 14.96
C SER A 99 1.23 12.48 13.63
N ASP A 100 0.96 11.24 13.25
CA ASP A 100 1.32 10.74 11.93
C ASP A 100 0.17 10.91 10.92
N THR A 101 0.51 11.26 9.69
CA THR A 101 -0.39 11.16 8.53
C THR A 101 -0.11 9.83 7.83
N VAL A 102 -1.15 9.08 7.50
CA VAL A 102 -1.05 7.85 6.67
C VAL A 102 -1.41 8.21 5.23
N ARG A 103 -0.54 7.84 4.28
CA ARG A 103 -0.74 8.10 2.85
C ARG A 103 -0.73 6.80 2.09
N VAL A 104 -1.68 6.64 1.17
CA VAL A 104 -1.79 5.48 0.28
C VAL A 104 -1.79 5.96 -1.17
N VAL A 105 -0.92 5.38 -1.99
CA VAL A 105 -0.90 5.61 -3.44
C VAL A 105 -0.82 4.29 -4.18
N THR A 106 -1.31 4.26 -5.41
CA THR A 106 -0.94 3.18 -6.33
C THR A 106 0.54 3.36 -6.73
N PHE A 107 1.40 2.37 -6.51
CA PHE A 107 2.83 2.57 -6.82
C PHE A 107 3.08 2.68 -8.33
N VAL A 108 2.21 2.08 -9.15
CA VAL A 108 2.31 2.10 -10.63
C VAL A 108 2.11 3.51 -11.19
N THR A 109 1.01 4.16 -10.80
CA THR A 109 0.60 5.45 -11.38
C THR A 109 0.94 6.64 -10.49
N GLY A 110 1.22 6.39 -9.20
CA GLY A 110 1.35 7.42 -8.17
C GLY A 110 0.04 8.09 -7.80
N ARG A 111 -1.10 7.61 -8.32
CA ARG A 111 -2.42 8.14 -7.98
C ARG A 111 -2.66 7.98 -6.48
N ARG A 112 -3.05 9.07 -5.83
CA ARG A 112 -3.48 9.09 -4.44
C ARG A 112 -4.77 8.29 -4.30
N VAL A 113 -4.76 7.33 -3.39
CA VAL A 113 -5.93 6.51 -3.04
C VAL A 113 -6.55 7.08 -1.76
N LEU A 114 -5.74 7.29 -0.73
CA LEU A 114 -6.20 7.76 0.57
C LEU A 114 -5.16 8.68 1.22
N THR A 115 -5.64 9.60 2.06
CA THR A 115 -4.81 10.32 3.02
C THR A 115 -5.57 10.47 4.31
N VAL A 116 -5.08 9.80 5.36
CA VAL A 116 -5.58 9.96 6.73
C VAL A 116 -4.67 10.98 7.41
N THR A 117 -5.19 12.17 7.67
CA THR A 117 -4.39 13.31 8.15
C THR A 117 -3.94 13.15 9.60
N ARG A 118 -4.69 12.38 10.41
CA ARG A 118 -4.39 12.00 11.78
C ARG A 118 -4.51 10.50 11.93
N ALA A 119 -3.42 9.82 12.28
CA ALA A 119 -3.41 8.37 12.48
C ALA A 119 -4.22 7.94 13.71
N ALA A 120 -4.39 8.82 14.69
CA ALA A 120 -5.31 8.58 15.78
C ALA A 120 -6.74 8.58 15.26
N VAL A 121 -7.47 7.49 15.48
CA VAL A 121 -8.86 7.35 15.06
C VAL A 121 -9.77 7.52 16.27
N ALA A 122 -10.85 8.28 16.10
CA ALA A 122 -11.87 8.44 17.11
C ALA A 122 -12.62 7.12 17.31
N THR A 123 -13.17 6.91 18.49
CA THR A 123 -14.02 5.74 18.80
C THR A 123 -15.48 6.12 18.99
N SER A 124 -15.80 7.40 18.87
CA SER A 124 -17.15 7.95 18.90
C SER A 124 -17.21 9.25 18.08
N ALA A 125 -18.42 9.64 17.67
CA ALA A 125 -18.63 10.86 16.89
C ALA A 125 -18.41 12.13 17.73
N THR A 126 -18.48 12.03 19.05
CA THR A 126 -18.47 13.18 19.97
C THR A 126 -17.11 13.44 20.59
N THR A 127 -16.18 12.47 20.53
CA THR A 127 -14.86 12.59 21.15
C THR A 127 -13.76 12.45 20.09
N PRO A 128 -13.11 13.56 19.70
CA PRO A 128 -12.00 13.48 18.76
C PRO A 128 -10.84 12.71 19.38
N ALA A 129 -10.11 11.97 18.55
CA ALA A 129 -8.92 11.27 19.02
C ALA A 129 -7.78 12.24 19.34
N THR A 130 -7.16 12.03 20.50
CA THR A 130 -5.89 12.65 20.87
C THR A 130 -4.82 12.34 19.80
N PRO A 131 -3.98 13.32 19.40
CA PRO A 131 -2.85 13.09 18.50
C PRO A 131 -2.02 11.87 18.91
N ASP A 132 -1.74 11.01 17.94
CA ASP A 132 -1.03 9.75 18.16
C ASP A 132 -0.19 9.38 16.95
N THR A 133 0.78 8.50 17.17
CA THR A 133 1.76 8.11 16.16
C THR A 133 1.68 6.64 15.82
N VAL A 134 2.07 6.27 14.60
CA VAL A 134 1.94 4.90 14.09
C VAL A 134 3.11 4.03 14.57
N LEU A 135 2.78 2.89 15.16
CA LEU A 135 3.74 1.85 15.52
C LEU A 135 3.94 0.84 14.38
N ALA A 136 2.85 0.30 13.83
CA ALA A 136 2.88 -0.66 12.73
C ALA A 136 1.89 -0.27 11.62
N LEU A 137 2.22 -0.66 10.39
CA LEU A 137 1.47 -0.32 9.18
C LEU A 137 1.47 -1.50 8.22
N ARG A 138 0.30 -1.92 7.75
CA ARG A 138 0.11 -3.03 6.82
C ARG A 138 -0.90 -2.66 5.75
N THR A 139 -0.70 -3.13 4.52
CA THR A 139 -1.68 -3.02 3.43
C THR A 139 -1.70 -4.32 2.64
N ASP A 140 -2.80 -4.61 1.95
CA ASP A 140 -2.95 -5.79 1.10
C ASP A 140 -3.45 -5.44 -0.32
N GLY A 141 -3.74 -4.16 -0.59
CA GLY A 141 -4.34 -3.69 -1.85
C GLY A 141 -5.77 -3.20 -1.74
N LEU A 142 -6.51 -3.67 -0.73
CA LEU A 142 -7.92 -3.34 -0.49
C LEU A 142 -8.13 -2.65 0.85
N ALA A 143 -7.24 -2.92 1.81
CA ALA A 143 -7.21 -2.25 3.09
C ALA A 143 -5.80 -1.75 3.43
N THR A 144 -5.75 -0.77 4.33
CA THR A 144 -4.55 -0.33 5.03
C THR A 144 -4.86 -0.30 6.52
N ALA A 145 -4.21 -1.16 7.30
CA ALA A 145 -4.35 -1.23 8.75
C ALA A 145 -3.12 -0.64 9.45
N TRP A 146 -3.33 0.04 10.56
CA TRP A 146 -2.24 0.57 11.38
C TRP A 146 -2.56 0.55 12.87
N SER A 147 -1.54 0.29 13.67
CA SER A 147 -1.62 0.47 15.13
C SER A 147 -0.90 1.73 15.57
N THR A 148 -1.36 2.33 16.67
CA THR A 148 -0.79 3.56 17.21
C THR A 148 -0.04 3.36 18.53
N THR A 149 0.76 4.34 18.94
CA THR A 149 1.47 4.35 20.23
C THR A 149 0.54 4.34 21.44
N GLY A 150 -0.68 4.88 21.31
CA GLY A 150 -1.73 4.78 22.31
C GLY A 150 -2.43 3.41 22.39
N GLY A 151 -2.07 2.45 21.53
CA GLY A 151 -2.65 1.11 21.54
C GLY A 151 -3.98 0.98 20.80
N ARG A 152 -4.21 1.83 19.79
CA ARG A 152 -5.39 1.71 18.93
C ARG A 152 -5.05 0.99 17.63
N LEU A 153 -5.96 0.15 17.15
CA LEU A 153 -5.93 -0.40 15.79
C LEU A 153 -7.02 0.26 14.96
N ALA A 154 -6.63 0.73 13.77
CA ALA A 154 -7.55 1.20 12.77
C ALA A 154 -7.29 0.54 11.43
N VAL A 155 -8.32 0.53 10.58
CA VAL A 155 -8.24 0.09 9.20
C VAL A 155 -8.94 1.09 8.30
N ALA A 156 -8.29 1.45 7.20
CA ALA A 156 -8.93 2.15 6.10
C ALA A 156 -9.20 1.20 4.96
N VAL A 157 -10.45 1.18 4.49
CA VAL A 157 -10.94 0.25 3.46
C VAL A 157 -11.15 0.99 2.15
N ALA A 158 -10.80 0.36 1.02
CA ALA A 158 -10.94 0.98 -0.29
C ALA A 158 -12.39 0.96 -0.81
N LEU A 159 -13.18 -0.03 -0.39
CA LEU A 159 -14.56 -0.28 -0.81
C LEU A 159 -15.47 -0.39 0.43
N PRO A 160 -15.72 0.72 1.15
CA PRO A 160 -16.49 0.71 2.40
C PRO A 160 -17.93 0.17 2.23
N GLU A 161 -18.49 0.30 1.04
CA GLU A 161 -19.80 -0.24 0.68
C GLU A 161 -19.87 -1.77 0.63
N LEU A 162 -18.71 -2.44 0.62
CA LEU A 162 -18.61 -3.91 0.63
C LEU A 162 -18.16 -4.46 1.99
N VAL A 163 -18.10 -3.61 3.02
CA VAL A 163 -17.92 -4.04 4.40
C VAL A 163 -19.23 -4.69 4.86
N PRO A 164 -19.20 -5.94 5.36
CA PRO A 164 -20.40 -6.60 5.87
C PRO A 164 -21.02 -5.81 7.03
N PRO A 165 -22.36 -5.82 7.17
CA PRO A 165 -22.97 -5.35 8.41
C PRO A 165 -22.52 -6.21 9.60
N PRO A 166 -22.52 -5.66 10.82
CA PRO A 166 -22.21 -6.43 12.03
C PRO A 166 -23.18 -7.61 12.19
N GLU A 167 -22.73 -8.69 12.82
CA GLU A 167 -23.61 -9.82 13.12
C GLU A 167 -24.71 -9.42 14.12
N PRO A 168 -25.87 -10.10 14.12
CA PRO A 168 -26.93 -9.83 15.09
C PRO A 168 -26.41 -9.95 16.53
N GLY A 169 -26.51 -8.85 17.28
CA GLY A 169 -26.06 -8.78 18.68
C GLY A 169 -24.66 -8.17 18.86
N GLU A 170 -23.92 -7.93 17.77
CA GLU A 170 -22.66 -7.19 17.82
C GLU A 170 -22.90 -5.67 17.67
N PRO A 171 -22.25 -4.83 18.50
CA PRO A 171 -22.31 -3.40 18.30
C PRO A 171 -21.60 -3.03 16.98
N PRO A 172 -22.09 -2.04 16.23
CA PRO A 172 -21.42 -1.59 15.02
C PRO A 172 -20.05 -1.02 15.38
N VAL A 173 -19.05 -1.38 14.58
CA VAL A 173 -17.71 -0.79 14.67
C VAL A 173 -17.78 0.69 14.31
N PHE A 174 -17.27 1.55 15.19
CA PHE A 174 -17.23 2.98 14.90
C PHE A 174 -16.34 3.27 13.69
N HIS A 175 -16.83 4.10 12.78
CA HIS A 175 -16.09 4.51 11.59
C HIS A 175 -16.37 5.97 11.22
N ASP A 176 -15.39 6.60 10.57
CA ASP A 176 -15.49 7.92 9.94
C ASP A 176 -15.13 7.77 8.46
N GLY A 177 -16.15 7.83 7.60
CA GLY A 177 -16.03 7.50 6.19
C GLY A 177 -15.43 6.09 6.01
N PRO A 178 -14.30 5.95 5.27
CA PRO A 178 -13.67 4.65 5.01
C PRO A 178 -12.77 4.15 6.14
N VAL A 179 -12.68 4.83 7.29
CA VAL A 179 -11.76 4.50 8.38
C VAL A 179 -12.52 3.94 9.58
N TYR A 180 -12.21 2.69 9.95
CA TYR A 180 -12.84 1.95 11.05
C TYR A 180 -11.88 1.84 12.24
N ALA A 181 -12.40 2.05 13.45
CA ALA A 181 -11.67 1.88 14.70
C ALA A 181 -11.94 0.49 15.28
N LEU A 182 -10.96 -0.42 15.20
CA LEU A 182 -11.16 -1.84 15.48
C LEU A 182 -10.88 -2.23 16.93
N ARG A 183 -9.87 -1.62 17.57
CA ARG A 183 -9.46 -2.01 18.92
C ARG A 183 -8.79 -0.87 19.67
N ASP A 184 -8.98 -0.85 20.98
CA ASP A 184 -8.19 -0.06 21.93
C ASP A 184 -7.71 -0.97 23.07
N VAL A 185 -6.39 -1.15 23.17
CA VAL A 185 -5.74 -1.94 24.23
C VAL A 185 -4.93 -1.07 25.20
N GLY A 186 -4.90 0.25 24.98
CA GLY A 186 -4.07 1.19 25.71
C GLY A 186 -2.57 1.13 25.39
N PRO A 187 -1.80 2.14 25.81
CA PRO A 187 -0.39 2.32 25.41
C PRO A 187 0.53 1.21 25.92
N ALA A 188 0.22 0.62 27.08
CA ALA A 188 1.02 -0.45 27.68
C ALA A 188 1.11 -1.70 26.78
N LEU A 189 0.02 -2.01 26.06
CA LEU A 189 -0.08 -3.17 25.18
C LEU A 189 0.09 -2.82 23.69
N ALA A 190 0.39 -1.57 23.36
CA ALA A 190 0.56 -1.09 21.99
C ALA A 190 1.67 -1.83 21.20
N PRO A 191 2.83 -2.17 21.79
CA PRO A 191 3.85 -2.95 21.08
C PRO A 191 3.40 -4.36 20.71
N ASP A 192 2.54 -4.98 21.52
CA ASP A 192 2.02 -6.32 21.25
C ASP A 192 0.87 -6.27 20.24
N LEU A 193 0.01 -5.26 20.35
CA LEU A 193 -0.98 -4.97 19.32
C LEU A 193 -0.32 -4.81 17.95
N ALA A 194 0.79 -4.06 17.86
CA ALA A 194 1.52 -3.84 16.61
C ALA A 194 2.00 -5.14 15.91
N LYS A 195 2.23 -6.20 16.68
CA LYS A 195 2.63 -7.52 16.18
C LYS A 195 1.43 -8.41 15.87
N SER A 196 0.31 -8.22 16.58
CA SER A 196 -0.84 -9.13 16.61
C SER A 196 -1.73 -9.14 15.37
N PHE A 197 -1.77 -8.06 14.57
CA PHE A 197 -2.73 -7.95 13.47
C PHE A 197 -2.15 -8.34 12.11
N VAL A 198 -2.93 -9.02 11.29
CA VAL A 198 -2.60 -9.40 9.91
C VAL A 198 -3.79 -9.17 8.98
N LEU A 199 -3.51 -8.87 7.71
CA LEU A 199 -4.51 -8.83 6.64
C LEU A 199 -4.52 -10.18 5.96
N VAL A 200 -5.69 -10.82 5.86
CA VAL A 200 -5.83 -12.19 5.39
C VAL A 200 -6.82 -12.27 4.23
N ASP A 201 -6.43 -13.05 3.21
CA ASP A 201 -7.31 -13.53 2.16
C ASP A 201 -8.02 -14.79 2.65
N GLN A 202 -9.34 -14.73 2.76
CA GLN A 202 -10.17 -15.90 3.07
C GLN A 202 -11.13 -16.20 1.92
N SER A 203 -10.75 -15.80 0.70
CA SER A 203 -11.57 -16.07 -0.48
C SER A 203 -11.64 -17.57 -0.76
N GLU A 204 -12.86 -18.06 -0.92
CA GLU A 204 -13.18 -19.42 -1.35
C GLU A 204 -13.80 -19.30 -2.74
N THR A 205 -12.97 -19.40 -3.78
CA THR A 205 -13.41 -19.18 -5.16
C THR A 205 -13.00 -20.33 -6.07
N ASP A 206 -13.88 -20.69 -6.98
CA ASP A 206 -13.62 -21.59 -8.10
C ASP A 206 -14.02 -20.95 -9.44
N ASP A 207 -13.94 -21.70 -10.54
CA ASP A 207 -14.29 -21.20 -11.86
C ASP A 207 -15.79 -20.84 -12.00
N CYS A 208 -16.64 -21.37 -11.12
CA CYS A 208 -18.09 -21.22 -11.14
C CYS A 208 -18.65 -20.28 -10.08
N GLY A 209 -17.79 -19.68 -9.25
CA GLY A 209 -18.16 -18.63 -8.31
C GLY A 209 -17.47 -18.80 -6.97
N GLY A 210 -18.26 -18.68 -5.91
CA GLY A 210 -17.76 -18.66 -4.53
C GLY A 210 -17.77 -17.26 -3.90
N THR A 211 -17.01 -17.11 -2.83
CA THR A 211 -17.00 -15.90 -2.00
C THR A 211 -15.62 -15.31 -1.92
N ILE A 212 -15.49 -14.02 -2.23
CA ILE A 212 -14.28 -13.24 -1.96
C ILE A 212 -14.46 -12.64 -0.56
N SER A 213 -13.58 -13.02 0.36
CA SER A 213 -13.57 -12.53 1.74
C SER A 213 -12.19 -12.01 2.13
N ARG A 214 -12.15 -10.86 2.81
CA ARG A 214 -10.91 -10.27 3.34
C ARG A 214 -11.11 -9.80 4.77
N THR A 215 -10.16 -10.14 5.63
CA THR A 215 -10.27 -9.87 7.07
C THR A 215 -9.00 -9.25 7.64
N VAL A 216 -9.17 -8.41 8.66
CA VAL A 216 -8.13 -8.08 9.64
C VAL A 216 -8.28 -9.09 10.76
N ARG A 217 -7.31 -9.99 10.91
CA ARG A 217 -7.26 -10.89 12.06
C ARG A 217 -6.35 -10.31 13.12
N LEU A 218 -6.79 -10.33 14.36
CA LEU A 218 -6.00 -9.94 15.51
C LEU A 218 -5.83 -11.14 16.44
N SER A 219 -4.57 -11.48 16.71
CA SER A 219 -4.24 -12.40 17.80
C SER A 219 -4.62 -11.79 19.18
N PRO A 220 -4.76 -12.60 20.23
CA PRO A 220 -4.97 -12.10 21.59
C PRO A 220 -3.86 -11.14 22.03
N VAL A 221 -4.21 -10.13 22.82
CA VAL A 221 -3.28 -9.12 23.35
C VAL A 221 -3.65 -8.81 24.80
N GLY A 222 -2.77 -9.16 25.75
CA GLY A 222 -3.11 -9.14 27.17
C GLY A 222 -4.34 -10.03 27.43
N ASP A 223 -5.31 -9.52 28.19
CA ASP A 223 -6.57 -10.22 28.47
C ASP A 223 -7.62 -10.05 27.35
N ARG A 224 -7.27 -9.38 26.24
CA ARG A 224 -8.19 -9.21 25.11
C ARG A 224 -8.14 -10.45 24.20
N PRO A 225 -9.29 -11.08 23.90
CA PRO A 225 -9.32 -12.25 23.04
C PRO A 225 -8.92 -11.92 21.60
N ALA A 226 -8.71 -12.98 20.81
CA ALA A 226 -8.62 -12.85 19.37
C ALA A 226 -9.92 -12.26 18.83
N ASP A 227 -9.83 -11.50 17.74
CA ASP A 227 -11.01 -10.97 17.06
C ASP A 227 -10.70 -10.70 15.58
N VAL A 228 -11.75 -10.65 14.77
CA VAL A 228 -11.70 -10.64 13.32
C VAL A 228 -12.63 -9.57 12.79
N PHE A 229 -12.10 -8.67 11.98
CA PHE A 229 -12.91 -7.68 11.27
C PHE A 229 -12.89 -7.97 9.78
N GLU A 230 -14.04 -8.34 9.21
CA GLU A 230 -14.18 -8.51 7.76
C GLU A 230 -14.40 -7.15 7.09
N TYR A 231 -13.56 -6.81 6.12
CA TYR A 231 -13.62 -5.53 5.41
C TYR A 231 -13.97 -5.65 3.93
N LEU A 232 -14.15 -6.88 3.45
CA LEU A 232 -14.68 -7.17 2.14
C LEU A 232 -15.38 -8.51 2.19
N ARG A 233 -16.66 -8.55 1.80
CA ARG A 233 -17.35 -9.78 1.43
C ARG A 233 -18.14 -9.53 0.14
N ARG A 234 -17.93 -10.36 -0.88
CA ARG A 234 -18.77 -10.35 -2.10
C ARG A 234 -18.75 -11.70 -2.81
N ALA A 235 -19.77 -11.97 -3.60
CA ALA A 235 -19.76 -13.09 -4.51
C ALA A 235 -18.65 -12.93 -5.57
N ALA A 236 -17.97 -14.03 -5.89
CA ALA A 236 -17.09 -14.11 -7.05
C ALA A 236 -17.93 -14.14 -8.34
N THR A 237 -17.40 -13.54 -9.40
CA THR A 237 -18.07 -13.56 -10.71
C THR A 237 -17.77 -14.90 -11.39
N PRO A 238 -18.80 -15.72 -11.72
CA PRO A 238 -18.59 -16.98 -12.42
C PRO A 238 -17.97 -16.78 -13.80
N SER A 239 -17.19 -17.76 -14.25
CA SER A 239 -16.71 -17.81 -15.62
C SER A 239 -17.83 -18.12 -16.61
N ALA A 240 -17.64 -17.73 -17.87
CA ALA A 240 -18.57 -18.11 -18.93
C ALA A 240 -18.65 -19.65 -19.04
N GLY A 241 -19.86 -20.20 -18.92
CA GLY A 241 -20.10 -21.65 -18.99
C GLY A 241 -20.46 -22.30 -17.64
N CYS A 242 -20.41 -21.56 -16.54
CA CYS A 242 -20.97 -22.00 -15.25
C CYS A 242 -22.42 -21.51 -15.12
N THR A 243 -23.36 -22.45 -15.11
CA THR A 243 -24.81 -22.24 -14.87
C THR A 243 -25.33 -23.23 -13.85
#